data_AF-A0A4Q3F639-F1
#
_entry.id   AF-A0A4Q3F639-F1
#
_cell.length_a   1.000
_cell.length_b   1.000
_cell.length_c   1.000
_cell.angle_alpha   90.00
_cell.angle_beta   90.00
_cell.angle_gamma   90.00
#
_symmetry.space_group_name_H-M   'P 1'
#
loop_
_entity.id
_entity.type
_entity.pdbx_description
1 polymer ?
#
loop_
_entity_poly.entity_id
_entity_poly.type
_entity_poly.pdbx_seq_one_letter_code
_entity_poly.pdbx_strand_id
1 'polypeptide(L)'
;MKINFYQPKYFIFMLIAVLATIQCKTKKKLTANTPATTKKGLKDYYKNYFPIGVAVNMAALKGVDSALIVHEFNSITPENDMKMGPIHPRENQYNWKNADAIVNFAVQHHIRIRGHNLLWHNQAPGWMFTGADGKQVSKEVLLQRLKDHITTVVNRYKGKIYAWDVVNEAIDDDSTKFMRNSLWYKICGDDFIPKAFEYAHAADPKAALYYNDYNSEYPTKREKIYKLLKSLVDAKVPVTGVGLQGHWKLNDPSPELLRKALDEYSSLGLKIQITELDITIRSPRPRPAPGTAAVTPAPDDGFTPELAQKQADQYKMVFDIFREYKKVITNVTFWNLSDRYSWLDSRGGGLAGGAAAGETATRTVRKAYPLLFDQNLQRKKAYWSVVNF
;
A
#
# COMPACT_ATOMS: atom_id res chain seq x y z
N MET A 1 28.79 62.43 57.84
CA MET A 1 29.81 62.85 58.83
C MET A 1 29.64 62.01 60.10
N LYS A 2 30.48 60.99 60.27
CA LYS A 2 31.01 60.42 61.54
C LYS A 2 31.48 59.00 61.25
N ILE A 3 32.80 58.90 61.15
CA ILE A 3 33.61 57.69 61.27
C ILE A 3 33.76 57.42 62.77
N ASN A 4 33.74 56.14 63.17
CA ASN A 4 34.48 55.57 64.31
C ASN A 4 34.18 54.06 64.35
N PHE A 5 35.03 53.14 64.81
CA PHE A 5 36.47 52.85 64.76
C PHE A 5 36.63 51.64 65.71
N TYR A 6 37.51 50.69 65.36
CA TYR A 6 38.16 49.68 66.24
C TYR A 6 37.28 48.57 66.88
N GLN A 7 37.68 47.30 67.04
CA GLN A 7 38.75 46.42 66.53
C GLN A 7 38.55 45.01 67.18
N PRO A 8 39.39 43.98 66.94
CA PRO A 8 38.99 42.58 66.74
C PRO A 8 39.09 41.71 68.01
N LYS A 9 38.51 40.50 67.93
CA LYS A 9 38.94 39.35 68.74
C LYS A 9 39.02 38.10 67.86
N TYR A 10 40.23 37.57 67.76
CA TYR A 10 40.53 36.21 67.30
C TYR A 10 39.91 35.19 68.27
N PHE A 11 39.46 34.03 67.78
CA PHE A 11 40.02 32.71 68.11
C PHE A 11 39.12 31.55 67.58
N ILE A 12 39.82 30.53 67.05
CA ILE A 12 39.47 29.09 67.03
C ILE A 12 38.71 28.55 65.82
N PHE A 13 39.49 27.86 64.98
CA PHE A 13 39.08 26.78 64.10
C PHE A 13 38.34 25.68 64.87
N MET A 14 37.12 25.35 64.43
CA MET A 14 36.57 24.01 64.62
C MET A 14 35.96 23.54 63.30
N LEU A 15 36.63 22.56 62.69
CA LEU A 15 36.22 21.87 61.48
C LEU A 15 35.09 20.90 61.86
N ILE A 16 33.83 21.25 61.58
CA ILE A 16 32.70 20.33 61.74
C ILE A 16 32.49 19.61 60.41
N ALA A 17 32.89 18.34 60.37
CA ALA A 17 32.57 17.42 59.28
C ALA A 17 31.07 17.08 59.34
N VAL A 18 30.29 17.60 58.38
CA VAL A 18 28.90 17.19 58.19
C VAL A 18 28.88 15.88 57.41
N LEU A 19 28.68 14.77 58.13
CA LEU A 19 28.32 13.47 57.57
C LEU A 19 26.89 13.55 57.03
N ALA A 20 26.76 13.85 55.73
CA ALA A 20 25.50 13.65 55.01
C ALA A 20 25.31 12.14 54.79
N THR A 21 24.41 11.53 55.55
CA THR A 21 23.93 10.17 55.32
C THR A 21 23.17 10.13 53.98
N ILE A 22 23.84 9.62 52.94
CA ILE A 22 23.19 9.30 51.67
C ILE A 22 22.31 8.08 51.91
N GLN A 23 21.02 8.33 52.15
CA GLN A 23 20.01 7.29 52.17
C GLN A 23 19.86 6.79 50.72
N CYS A 24 20.47 5.63 50.46
CA CYS A 24 20.40 4.94 49.19
C CYS A 24 18.94 4.51 48.93
N LYS A 25 18.15 5.38 48.29
CA LYS A 25 16.89 4.97 47.66
C LYS A 25 17.25 3.98 46.55
N THR A 26 17.11 2.69 46.84
CA THR A 26 17.07 1.63 45.85
C THR A 26 16.01 2.00 44.81
N LYS A 27 16.46 2.56 43.68
CA LYS A 27 15.67 2.58 42.46
C LYS A 27 15.41 1.12 42.13
N LYS A 28 14.21 0.63 42.46
CA LYS A 28 13.66 -0.58 41.84
C LYS A 28 13.77 -0.32 40.34
N LYS A 29 14.76 -0.93 39.69
CA LYS A 29 14.75 -1.13 38.25
C LYS A 29 13.46 -1.89 38.01
N LEU A 30 12.43 -1.20 37.54
CA LEU A 30 11.41 -1.81 36.72
C LEU A 30 12.18 -2.34 35.52
N THR A 31 12.63 -3.59 35.62
CA THR A 31 12.93 -4.40 34.45
C THR A 31 11.60 -4.53 33.73
N ALA A 32 11.33 -3.58 32.83
CA ALA A 32 10.44 -3.85 31.74
C ALA A 32 10.98 -5.13 31.11
N ASN A 33 10.22 -6.21 31.22
CA ASN A 33 10.33 -7.32 30.31
C ASN A 33 9.94 -6.76 28.94
N THR A 34 10.84 -6.03 28.29
CA THR A 34 10.78 -5.77 26.87
C THR A 34 10.97 -7.15 26.25
N PRO A 35 9.95 -7.74 25.59
CA PRO A 35 10.16 -8.94 24.81
C PRO A 35 11.31 -8.63 23.87
N ALA A 36 12.32 -9.49 23.82
CA ALA A 36 13.49 -9.31 22.97
C ALA A 36 13.03 -8.79 21.60
N THR A 37 13.39 -7.55 21.27
CA THR A 37 13.15 -6.98 19.94
C THR A 37 13.76 -7.97 18.96
N THR A 38 12.91 -8.72 18.26
CA THR A 38 13.38 -9.76 17.35
C THR A 38 14.26 -9.07 16.32
N LYS A 39 15.53 -9.48 16.20
CA LYS A 39 16.49 -8.94 15.24
C LYS A 39 16.04 -9.02 13.76
N LYS A 40 14.99 -9.80 13.47
CA LYS A 40 14.48 -10.04 12.12
C LYS A 40 13.25 -9.17 11.85
N GLY A 41 13.24 -8.53 10.68
CA GLY A 41 12.03 -7.97 10.07
C GLY A 41 11.29 -9.00 9.22
N LEU A 42 10.07 -8.67 8.79
CA LEU A 42 9.21 -9.54 7.98
C LEU A 42 9.91 -10.02 6.71
N LYS A 43 10.63 -9.14 6.00
CA LYS A 43 11.44 -9.50 4.83
C LYS A 43 12.46 -10.62 5.07
N ASP A 44 12.99 -10.75 6.29
CA ASP A 44 14.04 -11.72 6.60
C ASP A 44 13.47 -13.15 6.70
N TYR A 45 12.22 -13.29 7.13
CA TYR A 45 11.49 -14.56 7.15
C TYR A 45 11.18 -15.03 5.72
N TYR A 46 10.98 -14.10 4.79
CA TYR A 46 10.55 -14.36 3.42
C TYR A 46 11.67 -14.31 2.38
N LYS A 47 12.94 -14.13 2.78
CA LYS A 47 14.09 -13.97 1.87
C LYS A 47 14.25 -15.08 0.82
N ASN A 48 13.81 -16.31 1.13
CA ASN A 48 13.88 -17.49 0.25
C ASN A 48 12.55 -17.78 -0.47
N TYR A 49 11.59 -16.86 -0.40
CA TYR A 49 10.25 -16.98 -0.97
C TYR A 49 9.99 -15.84 -1.96
N PHE A 50 9.78 -14.63 -1.46
CA PHE A 50 9.48 -13.44 -2.27
C PHE A 50 9.79 -12.17 -1.47
N PRO A 51 10.04 -11.04 -2.16
CA PRO A 51 10.05 -9.71 -1.55
C PRO A 51 8.74 -9.40 -0.82
N ILE A 52 8.86 -8.66 0.28
CA ILE A 52 7.77 -8.15 1.09
C ILE A 52 7.74 -6.64 0.94
N GLY A 53 6.60 -6.14 0.44
CA GLY A 53 6.40 -4.74 0.14
C GLY A 53 5.39 -4.04 1.02
N VAL A 54 5.42 -2.70 0.97
CA VAL A 54 4.44 -1.85 1.65
C VAL A 54 4.12 -0.62 0.80
N ALA A 55 2.84 -0.25 0.75
CA ALA A 55 2.43 1.00 0.13
C ALA A 55 2.75 2.19 1.04
N VAL A 56 3.36 3.23 0.47
CA VAL A 56 3.85 4.40 1.21
C VAL A 56 3.37 5.69 0.58
N ASN A 57 3.33 6.73 1.40
CA ASN A 57 3.16 8.12 0.99
C ASN A 57 4.25 8.96 1.65
N MET A 58 4.25 10.26 1.39
CA MET A 58 5.25 11.21 1.90
C MET A 58 5.39 11.24 3.43
N ALA A 59 4.32 10.99 4.19
CA ALA A 59 4.39 11.01 5.64
C ALA A 59 5.19 9.83 6.20
N ALA A 60 5.16 8.68 5.52
CA ALA A 60 5.84 7.46 5.94
C ALA A 60 7.37 7.50 5.73
N LEU A 61 7.90 8.49 5.01
CA LEU A 61 9.32 8.59 4.68
C LEU A 61 10.19 9.18 5.82
N LYS A 62 9.63 9.38 7.01
CA LYS A 62 10.33 10.03 8.14
C LYS A 62 10.05 9.32 9.46
N GLY A 63 10.93 9.56 10.44
CA GLY A 63 10.73 9.15 11.83
C GLY A 63 10.56 7.64 12.00
N VAL A 64 9.71 7.27 12.96
CA VAL A 64 9.45 5.87 13.34
C VAL A 64 8.86 5.04 12.20
N ASP A 65 8.08 5.64 11.30
CA ASP A 65 7.47 4.96 10.17
C ASP A 65 8.56 4.53 9.16
N SER A 66 9.50 5.42 8.84
CA SER A 66 10.63 5.08 7.95
C SER A 66 11.54 4.01 8.53
N ALA A 67 11.81 4.05 9.84
CA ALA A 67 12.61 3.04 10.52
C ALA A 67 11.92 1.67 10.46
N LEU A 68 10.61 1.62 10.66
CA LEU A 68 9.82 0.40 10.51
C LEU A 68 9.86 -0.11 9.07
N ILE A 69 9.69 0.77 8.07
CA ILE A 69 9.75 0.39 6.65
C ILE A 69 11.08 -0.28 6.31
N VAL A 70 12.20 0.36 6.68
CA VAL A 70 13.55 -0.14 6.42
C VAL A 70 13.82 -1.45 7.16
N HIS A 71 13.25 -1.64 8.35
CA HIS A 71 13.39 -2.88 9.11
C HIS A 71 12.58 -4.03 8.52
N GLU A 72 11.31 -3.79 8.18
CA GLU A 72 10.34 -4.85 7.88
C GLU A 72 10.25 -5.20 6.38
N PHE A 73 10.53 -4.27 5.47
CA PHE A 73 10.22 -4.40 4.05
C PHE A 73 11.45 -4.24 3.14
N ASN A 74 11.36 -4.82 1.94
CA ASN A 74 12.38 -4.72 0.87
C ASN A 74 11.78 -4.38 -0.52
N SER A 75 10.51 -3.99 -0.54
CA SER A 75 9.80 -3.41 -1.69
C SER A 75 8.89 -2.28 -1.20
N ILE A 76 8.64 -1.25 -2.03
CA ILE A 76 7.62 -0.24 -1.76
C ILE A 76 6.80 0.07 -3.00
N THR A 77 5.57 0.53 -2.78
CA THR A 77 4.68 1.07 -3.82
C THR A 77 4.24 2.48 -3.41
N PRO A 78 4.39 3.53 -4.24
CA PRO A 78 3.78 4.83 -3.96
C PRO A 78 2.25 4.72 -4.02
N GLU A 79 1.57 4.92 -2.88
CA GLU A 79 0.13 4.70 -2.72
C GLU A 79 -0.71 5.58 -3.67
N ASN A 80 -0.29 6.84 -3.85
CA ASN A 80 -0.97 7.81 -4.70
C ASN A 80 -0.02 8.62 -5.58
N ASP A 81 1.20 8.87 -5.11
CA ASP A 81 2.11 9.85 -5.70
C ASP A 81 2.61 9.49 -7.11
N MET A 82 2.42 8.24 -7.57
CA MET A 82 2.71 7.80 -8.94
C MET A 82 1.48 7.58 -9.84
N LYS A 83 0.28 7.90 -9.36
CA LYS A 83 -0.93 7.82 -10.19
C LYS A 83 -0.93 8.91 -11.26
N MET A 84 -1.70 8.69 -12.33
CA MET A 84 -1.74 9.56 -13.52
C MET A 84 -1.98 11.04 -13.17
N GLY A 85 -3.05 11.34 -12.43
CA GLY A 85 -3.40 12.71 -12.05
C GLY A 85 -2.33 13.40 -11.18
N PRO A 86 -1.87 12.78 -10.08
CA PRO A 86 -0.78 13.31 -9.27
C PRO A 86 0.52 13.59 -10.03
N ILE A 87 0.93 12.71 -10.96
CA ILE A 87 2.16 12.90 -11.74
C ILE A 87 1.98 13.86 -12.91
N HIS A 88 0.86 13.79 -13.65
CA HIS A 88 0.67 14.48 -14.92
C HIS A 88 -0.63 15.32 -14.93
N PRO A 89 -0.77 16.32 -14.03
CA PRO A 89 -2.03 17.02 -13.81
C PRO A 89 -2.52 17.86 -14.99
N ARG A 90 -1.63 18.30 -15.89
CA ARG A 90 -1.95 19.07 -17.11
C ARG A 90 -1.02 18.64 -18.25
N GLU A 91 -1.46 18.80 -19.50
CA GLU A 91 -0.79 18.28 -20.72
C GLU A 91 0.71 18.59 -20.81
N ASN A 92 1.14 19.77 -20.38
CA ASN A 92 2.53 20.21 -20.44
C ASN A 92 3.14 20.42 -19.03
N GLN A 93 2.55 19.79 -18.00
CA GLN A 93 2.97 19.98 -16.61
C GLN A 93 3.02 18.66 -15.86
N TYR A 94 4.22 18.27 -15.44
CA TYR A 94 4.44 17.15 -14.54
C TYR A 94 4.77 17.62 -13.12
N ASN A 95 4.33 16.84 -12.14
CA ASN A 95 4.67 17.01 -10.73
C ASN A 95 5.51 15.82 -10.24
N TRP A 96 6.82 16.01 -10.18
CA TRP A 96 7.77 14.97 -9.80
C TRP A 96 8.09 14.92 -8.31
N LYS A 97 7.74 15.97 -7.56
CA LYS A 97 8.26 16.21 -6.20
C LYS A 97 8.10 15.01 -5.26
N ASN A 98 6.88 14.48 -5.15
CA ASN A 98 6.59 13.43 -4.20
C ASN A 98 7.10 12.07 -4.68
N ALA A 99 6.87 11.75 -5.96
CA ALA A 99 7.33 10.49 -6.54
C ALA A 99 8.88 10.39 -6.51
N ASP A 100 9.60 11.46 -6.82
CA ASP A 100 11.06 11.52 -6.70
C ASP A 100 11.52 11.31 -5.25
N ALA A 101 10.84 11.92 -4.27
CA ALA A 101 11.19 11.74 -2.87
C ALA A 101 11.03 10.29 -2.40
N ILE A 102 9.95 9.61 -2.81
CA ILE A 102 9.73 8.19 -2.50
C ILE A 102 10.78 7.32 -3.20
N VAL A 103 11.08 7.59 -4.48
CA VAL A 103 12.11 6.86 -5.22
C VAL A 103 13.48 7.04 -4.57
N ASN A 104 13.84 8.26 -4.19
CA ASN A 104 15.11 8.56 -3.53
C ASN A 104 15.23 7.87 -2.18
N PHE A 105 14.16 7.86 -1.38
CA PHE A 105 14.10 7.09 -0.13
C PHE A 105 14.37 5.60 -0.38
N ALA A 106 13.70 4.99 -1.35
CA ALA A 106 13.91 3.58 -1.66
C ALA A 106 15.34 3.30 -2.13
N VAL A 107 15.88 4.13 -3.03
CA VAL A 107 17.26 3.98 -3.52
C VAL A 107 18.27 4.10 -2.37
N GLN A 108 18.11 5.09 -1.49
CA GLN A 108 18.98 5.30 -0.33
C GLN A 108 18.99 4.09 0.63
N HIS A 109 17.86 3.39 0.74
CA HIS A 109 17.71 2.25 1.64
C HIS A 109 17.78 0.89 0.92
N HIS A 110 18.16 0.85 -0.35
CA HIS A 110 18.23 -0.36 -1.18
C HIS A 110 16.92 -1.15 -1.23
N ILE A 111 15.80 -0.44 -1.26
CA ILE A 111 14.44 -0.98 -1.35
C ILE A 111 13.97 -0.91 -2.81
N ARG A 112 13.38 -1.99 -3.30
CA ARG A 112 12.86 -2.06 -4.68
C ARG A 112 11.55 -1.28 -4.78
N ILE A 113 11.22 -0.78 -5.97
CA ILE A 113 10.01 0.04 -6.15
C ILE A 113 9.11 -0.56 -7.22
N ARG A 114 7.83 -0.72 -6.88
CA ARG A 114 6.74 -0.93 -7.85
C ARG A 114 6.12 0.41 -8.20
N GLY A 115 6.03 0.72 -9.49
CA GLY A 115 5.33 1.91 -9.96
C GLY A 115 3.83 1.66 -10.08
N HIS A 116 3.02 2.48 -9.41
CA HIS A 116 1.57 2.38 -9.40
C HIS A 116 0.95 3.76 -9.66
N ASN A 117 0.34 4.02 -10.82
CA ASN A 117 0.16 3.18 -12.00
C ASN A 117 0.16 4.05 -13.25
N LEU A 118 0.33 3.45 -14.44
CA LEU A 118 0.49 4.18 -15.71
C LEU A 118 -0.82 4.46 -16.45
N LEU A 119 -1.84 3.62 -16.26
CA LEU A 119 -3.15 3.76 -16.88
C LEU A 119 -4.25 3.27 -15.93
N TRP A 120 -5.13 4.20 -15.53
CA TRP A 120 -6.29 3.89 -14.70
C TRP A 120 -7.46 4.83 -15.00
N HIS A 121 -8.67 4.38 -14.68
CA HIS A 121 -9.90 5.14 -14.94
C HIS A 121 -10.23 6.16 -13.84
N ASN A 122 -9.92 5.86 -12.57
CA ASN A 122 -10.45 6.60 -11.41
C ASN A 122 -9.68 7.91 -11.11
N GLN A 123 -8.44 8.04 -11.57
CA GLN A 123 -7.60 9.23 -11.34
C GLN A 123 -6.81 9.66 -12.59
N ALA A 124 -7.38 9.40 -13.77
CA ALA A 124 -6.88 10.00 -15.00
C ALA A 124 -7.26 11.49 -15.07
N PRO A 125 -6.30 12.38 -15.37
CA PRO A 125 -6.56 13.81 -15.42
C PRO A 125 -7.42 14.16 -16.65
N GLY A 126 -8.45 15.00 -16.46
CA GLY A 126 -9.47 15.26 -17.47
C GLY A 126 -8.94 15.80 -18.80
N TRP A 127 -7.82 16.54 -18.79
CA TRP A 127 -7.19 17.08 -20.00
C TRP A 127 -6.83 15.99 -21.01
N MET A 128 -6.60 14.74 -20.58
CA MET A 128 -6.27 13.64 -21.50
C MET A 128 -7.40 13.37 -22.50
N PHE A 129 -8.66 13.52 -22.05
CA PHE A 129 -9.85 13.11 -22.81
C PHE A 129 -10.51 14.25 -23.58
N THR A 130 -10.15 15.50 -23.28
CA THR A 130 -10.84 16.68 -23.81
C THR A 130 -9.88 17.57 -24.59
N GLY A 131 -10.34 18.08 -25.73
CA GLY A 131 -9.62 19.04 -26.58
C GLY A 131 -9.77 20.47 -26.08
N ALA A 132 -9.03 21.40 -26.71
CA ALA A 132 -9.14 22.83 -26.38
C ALA A 132 -10.53 23.42 -26.69
N ASP A 133 -11.30 22.78 -27.56
CA ASP A 133 -12.69 23.12 -27.89
C ASP A 133 -13.72 22.56 -26.90
N GLY A 134 -13.26 21.89 -25.83
CA GLY A 134 -14.12 21.27 -24.82
C GLY A 134 -14.76 19.95 -25.25
N LYS A 135 -14.45 19.43 -26.45
CA LYS A 135 -15.01 18.16 -26.95
C LYS A 135 -14.11 16.98 -26.61
N GLN A 136 -14.69 15.79 -26.65
CA GLN A 136 -13.93 14.55 -26.51
C GLN A 136 -12.92 14.42 -27.66
N VAL A 137 -11.68 14.05 -27.35
CA VAL A 137 -10.64 13.87 -28.37
C VAL A 137 -10.83 12.59 -29.18
N SER A 138 -10.17 12.52 -30.34
CA SER A 138 -10.15 11.30 -31.14
C SER A 138 -9.31 10.20 -30.49
N LYS A 139 -9.47 8.97 -30.99
CA LYS A 139 -8.66 7.81 -30.59
C LYS A 139 -7.17 8.05 -30.75
N GLU A 140 -6.76 8.64 -31.87
CA GLU A 140 -5.36 8.90 -32.21
C GLU A 140 -4.75 9.89 -31.23
N VAL A 141 -5.47 10.97 -30.91
CA VAL A 141 -5.03 11.97 -29.92
C VAL A 141 -4.91 11.34 -28.54
N LEU A 142 -5.89 10.55 -28.10
CA LEU A 142 -5.84 9.93 -26.77
C LEU A 142 -4.71 8.90 -26.65
N LEU A 143 -4.50 8.06 -27.68
CA LEU A 143 -3.40 7.11 -27.71
C LEU A 143 -2.03 7.79 -27.75
N GLN A 144 -1.91 8.93 -28.44
CA GLN A 144 -0.68 9.72 -28.44
C GLN A 144 -0.42 10.33 -27.06
N ARG A 145 -1.43 10.93 -26.42
CA ARG A 145 -1.31 11.45 -25.04
C ARG A 145 -0.95 10.36 -24.03
N LEU A 146 -1.52 9.17 -24.19
CA LEU A 146 -1.18 8.01 -23.37
C LEU A 146 0.28 7.58 -23.59
N LYS A 147 0.72 7.50 -24.85
CA LYS A 147 2.11 7.19 -25.20
C LYS A 147 3.08 8.17 -24.57
N ASP A 148 2.81 9.47 -24.69
CA ASP A 148 3.69 10.51 -24.17
C ASP A 148 3.76 10.49 -22.64
N HIS A 149 2.61 10.27 -21.98
CA HIS A 149 2.56 10.07 -20.53
C HIS A 149 3.41 8.87 -20.09
N ILE A 150 3.14 7.68 -20.65
CA ILE A 150 3.83 6.44 -20.29
C ILE A 150 5.33 6.58 -20.56
N THR A 151 5.70 7.05 -21.75
CA THR A 151 7.10 7.19 -22.16
C THR A 151 7.85 8.14 -21.23
N THR A 152 7.26 9.29 -20.90
CA THR A 152 7.90 10.28 -20.01
C THR A 152 8.09 9.75 -18.59
N VAL A 153 7.06 9.14 -18.02
CA VAL A 153 7.08 8.62 -16.64
C VAL A 153 8.03 7.43 -16.52
N VAL A 154 7.93 6.45 -17.43
CA VAL A 154 8.79 5.27 -17.40
C VAL A 154 10.26 5.64 -17.67
N ASN A 155 10.55 6.52 -18.63
CA ASN A 155 11.92 6.96 -18.89
C ASN A 155 12.55 7.67 -17.70
N ARG A 156 11.79 8.51 -16.97
CA ARG A 156 12.30 9.21 -15.79
C ARG A 156 12.82 8.25 -14.72
N TYR A 157 12.13 7.14 -14.51
CA TYR A 157 12.46 6.18 -13.45
C TYR A 157 13.08 4.87 -13.98
N LYS A 158 13.52 4.87 -15.24
CA LYS A 158 14.17 3.73 -15.90
C LYS A 158 15.31 3.19 -15.04
N GLY A 159 15.32 1.88 -14.83
CA GLY A 159 16.31 1.19 -14.00
C GLY A 159 16.18 1.39 -12.48
N LYS A 160 15.25 2.25 -11.99
CA LYS A 160 14.94 2.40 -10.56
C LYS A 160 13.66 1.66 -10.16
N ILE A 161 12.69 1.59 -11.07
CA ILE A 161 11.44 0.83 -10.89
C ILE A 161 11.62 -0.57 -11.45
N TYR A 162 11.37 -1.59 -10.64
CA TYR A 162 11.54 -2.98 -11.09
C TYR A 162 10.27 -3.52 -11.78
N ALA A 163 9.11 -3.00 -11.42
CA ALA A 163 7.82 -3.42 -11.96
C ALA A 163 6.84 -2.24 -12.06
N TRP A 164 6.03 -2.21 -13.11
CA TRP A 164 4.95 -1.24 -13.31
C TRP A 164 3.60 -1.93 -13.33
N ASP A 165 2.64 -1.40 -12.58
CA ASP A 165 1.23 -1.60 -12.86
C ASP A 165 0.90 -0.74 -14.09
N VAL A 166 0.96 -1.36 -15.28
CA VAL A 166 0.78 -0.66 -16.55
C VAL A 166 -0.67 -0.28 -16.75
N VAL A 167 -1.58 -1.23 -16.50
CA VAL A 167 -3.03 -1.03 -16.58
C VAL A 167 -3.64 -1.50 -15.27
N ASN A 168 -4.43 -0.64 -14.65
CA ASN A 168 -5.15 -0.91 -13.41
C ASN A 168 -6.67 -0.99 -13.68
N GLU A 169 -7.33 -2.05 -13.23
CA GLU A 169 -8.79 -2.18 -13.12
C GLU A 169 -9.58 -1.91 -14.41
N ALA A 170 -9.13 -2.47 -15.55
CA ALA A 170 -9.81 -2.29 -16.83
C ALA A 170 -11.03 -3.19 -16.99
N ILE A 171 -11.09 -4.33 -16.28
CA ILE A 171 -12.22 -5.24 -16.31
C ILE A 171 -13.36 -4.74 -15.43
N ASP A 172 -14.59 -4.85 -15.93
CA ASP A 172 -15.81 -4.44 -15.22
C ASP A 172 -16.16 -5.43 -14.09
N ASP A 173 -16.85 -4.97 -13.05
CA ASP A 173 -17.36 -5.87 -12.01
C ASP A 173 -18.70 -6.52 -12.41
N ASP A 174 -19.46 -5.88 -13.30
CA ASP A 174 -20.72 -6.38 -13.85
C ASP A 174 -20.47 -7.64 -14.69
N SER A 175 -21.17 -8.74 -14.37
CA SER A 175 -21.02 -10.02 -15.07
C SER A 175 -21.44 -9.94 -16.54
N THR A 176 -22.26 -8.97 -16.91
CA THR A 176 -22.76 -8.77 -18.27
C THR A 176 -21.81 -7.96 -19.17
N LYS A 177 -20.77 -7.33 -18.58
CA LYS A 177 -19.83 -6.48 -19.29
C LYS A 177 -18.42 -7.02 -19.18
N PHE A 178 -17.69 -7.00 -20.29
CA PHE A 178 -16.29 -7.38 -20.30
C PHE A 178 -15.41 -6.24 -19.76
N MET A 179 -15.33 -5.15 -20.53
CA MET A 179 -14.53 -3.98 -20.22
C MET A 179 -15.31 -2.97 -19.38
N ARG A 180 -14.62 -2.32 -18.44
CA ARG A 180 -15.13 -1.18 -17.69
C ARG A 180 -15.49 -0.04 -18.64
N ASN A 181 -16.64 0.57 -18.40
CA ASN A 181 -17.15 1.71 -19.18
C ASN A 181 -16.40 3.03 -18.94
N SER A 182 -15.08 3.04 -19.16
CA SER A 182 -14.18 4.18 -18.98
C SER A 182 -14.07 5.04 -20.25
N LEU A 183 -13.61 6.29 -20.12
CA LEU A 183 -13.30 7.12 -21.29
C LEU A 183 -12.20 6.52 -22.17
N TRP A 184 -11.22 5.81 -21.56
CA TRP A 184 -10.23 5.03 -22.30
C TRP A 184 -10.89 4.03 -23.26
N TYR A 185 -11.82 3.21 -22.75
CA TYR A 185 -12.52 2.22 -23.57
C TYR A 185 -13.48 2.86 -24.57
N LYS A 186 -14.25 3.88 -24.17
CA LYS A 186 -15.21 4.57 -25.06
C LYS A 186 -14.53 5.24 -26.26
N ILE A 187 -13.32 5.77 -26.07
CA ILE A 187 -12.59 6.51 -27.11
C ILE A 187 -11.71 5.57 -27.93
N CYS A 188 -10.98 4.65 -27.29
CA CYS A 188 -9.97 3.83 -27.96
C CYS A 188 -10.44 2.43 -28.34
N GLY A 189 -11.56 1.94 -27.81
CA GLY A 189 -11.96 0.53 -27.92
C GLY A 189 -10.98 -0.37 -27.16
N ASP A 190 -10.70 -1.56 -27.66
CA ASP A 190 -9.81 -2.52 -26.99
C ASP A 190 -8.31 -2.16 -27.11
N ASP A 191 -7.94 -1.20 -27.96
CA ASP A 191 -6.54 -0.90 -28.30
C ASP A 191 -5.73 -0.29 -27.14
N PHE A 192 -6.37 0.37 -26.17
CA PHE A 192 -5.63 1.13 -25.15
C PHE A 192 -4.77 0.24 -24.25
N ILE A 193 -5.21 -1.00 -23.97
CA ILE A 193 -4.48 -1.94 -23.11
C ILE A 193 -3.19 -2.43 -23.79
N PRO A 194 -3.23 -3.10 -24.96
CA PRO A 194 -2.01 -3.56 -25.61
C PRO A 194 -1.05 -2.40 -25.92
N LYS A 195 -1.57 -1.25 -26.35
CA LYS A 195 -0.75 -0.05 -26.59
C LYS A 195 -0.03 0.44 -25.34
N ALA A 196 -0.69 0.46 -24.18
CA ALA A 196 -0.04 0.85 -22.93
C ALA A 196 1.15 -0.04 -22.58
N PHE A 197 1.01 -1.37 -22.75
CA PHE A 197 2.12 -2.32 -22.54
C PHE A 197 3.24 -2.13 -23.55
N GLU A 198 2.94 -1.95 -24.84
CA GLU A 198 3.93 -1.66 -25.87
C GLU A 198 4.72 -0.39 -25.56
N TYR A 199 4.04 0.69 -25.14
CA TYR A 199 4.68 1.96 -24.79
C TYR A 199 5.58 1.82 -23.56
N ALA A 200 5.12 1.13 -22.52
CA ALA A 200 5.89 0.90 -21.30
C ALA A 200 7.14 0.06 -21.60
N HIS A 201 7.01 -1.01 -22.39
CA HIS A 201 8.12 -1.86 -22.77
C HIS A 201 9.14 -1.13 -23.65
N ALA A 202 8.69 -0.30 -24.60
CA ALA A 202 9.58 0.50 -25.42
C ALA A 202 10.40 1.50 -24.59
N ALA A 203 9.81 2.09 -23.54
CA ALA A 203 10.49 3.02 -22.66
C ALA A 203 11.52 2.32 -21.73
N ASP A 204 11.13 1.22 -21.08
CA ASP A 204 12.04 0.40 -20.26
C ASP A 204 11.83 -1.11 -20.50
N PRO A 205 12.59 -1.74 -21.42
CA PRO A 205 12.46 -3.17 -21.70
C PRO A 205 12.84 -4.08 -20.53
N LYS A 206 13.50 -3.55 -19.49
CA LYS A 206 13.95 -4.34 -18.31
C LYS A 206 12.92 -4.34 -17.18
N ALA A 207 11.96 -3.42 -17.18
CA ALA A 207 10.92 -3.37 -16.17
C ALA A 207 9.90 -4.49 -16.40
N ALA A 208 9.47 -5.15 -15.33
CA ALA A 208 8.39 -6.13 -15.39
C ALA A 208 7.04 -5.41 -15.50
N LEU A 209 6.19 -5.82 -16.44
CA LEU A 209 4.94 -5.12 -16.76
C LEU A 209 3.72 -5.93 -16.31
N TYR A 210 2.88 -5.33 -15.48
CA TYR A 210 1.74 -5.99 -14.84
C TYR A 210 0.40 -5.37 -15.25
N TYR A 211 -0.60 -6.24 -15.42
CA TYR A 211 -2.01 -5.87 -15.28
C TYR A 211 -2.41 -6.05 -13.82
N ASN A 212 -3.02 -5.05 -13.18
CA ASN A 212 -3.37 -5.08 -11.75
C ASN A 212 -4.89 -4.89 -11.55
N ASP A 213 -5.52 -5.70 -10.70
CA ASP A 213 -6.97 -5.59 -10.44
C ASP A 213 -7.37 -6.19 -9.08
N TYR A 214 -8.49 -5.72 -8.53
CA TYR A 214 -9.16 -6.32 -7.37
C TYR A 214 -10.18 -7.36 -7.81
N ASN A 215 -10.62 -8.18 -6.84
CA ASN A 215 -11.60 -9.26 -7.04
C ASN A 215 -11.16 -10.30 -8.09
N SER A 216 -9.88 -10.33 -8.43
CA SER A 216 -9.22 -11.21 -9.39
C SER A 216 -9.32 -12.70 -9.06
N GLU A 217 -9.64 -13.03 -7.84
CA GLU A 217 -9.79 -14.36 -7.30
C GLU A 217 -11.22 -14.90 -7.42
N TYR A 218 -12.21 -14.02 -7.64
CA TYR A 218 -13.62 -14.42 -7.74
C TYR A 218 -13.98 -14.86 -9.16
N PRO A 219 -14.76 -15.95 -9.32
CA PRO A 219 -14.90 -16.64 -10.61
C PRO A 219 -15.25 -15.72 -11.79
N THR A 220 -16.30 -14.92 -11.66
CA THR A 220 -16.78 -14.05 -12.76
C THR A 220 -15.72 -13.07 -13.23
N LYS A 221 -15.02 -12.38 -12.32
CA LYS A 221 -14.02 -11.38 -12.69
C LYS A 221 -12.70 -12.05 -13.06
N ARG A 222 -12.32 -13.10 -12.34
CA ARG A 222 -11.16 -13.96 -12.64
C ARG A 222 -11.17 -14.44 -14.08
N GLU A 223 -12.29 -15.00 -14.54
CA GLU A 223 -12.45 -15.51 -15.91
C GLU A 223 -12.28 -14.41 -16.96
N LYS A 224 -12.81 -13.21 -16.72
CA LYS A 224 -12.66 -12.06 -17.62
C LYS A 224 -11.21 -11.58 -17.68
N ILE A 225 -10.55 -11.47 -16.53
CA ILE A 225 -9.13 -11.11 -16.44
C ILE A 225 -8.27 -12.18 -17.12
N TYR A 226 -8.56 -13.47 -16.91
CA TYR A 226 -7.84 -14.56 -17.58
C TYR A 226 -7.98 -14.47 -19.10
N LYS A 227 -9.19 -14.22 -19.62
CA LYS A 227 -9.42 -14.03 -21.07
C LYS A 227 -8.64 -12.84 -21.62
N LEU A 228 -8.61 -11.71 -20.92
CA LEU A 228 -7.80 -10.54 -21.29
C LEU A 228 -6.30 -10.89 -21.30
N LEU A 229 -5.78 -11.46 -20.22
CA LEU A 229 -4.36 -11.81 -20.12
C LEU A 229 -3.96 -12.83 -21.19
N LYS A 230 -4.80 -13.83 -21.45
CA LYS A 230 -4.57 -14.81 -22.51
C LYS A 230 -4.50 -14.13 -23.87
N SER A 231 -5.40 -13.19 -24.19
CA SER A 231 -5.36 -12.51 -25.48
C SER A 231 -4.10 -11.66 -25.64
N LEU A 232 -3.62 -11.01 -24.56
CA LEU A 232 -2.36 -10.27 -24.57
C LEU A 232 -1.15 -11.20 -24.79
N VAL A 233 -1.12 -12.35 -24.11
CA VAL A 233 -0.06 -13.36 -24.28
C VAL A 233 -0.06 -13.95 -25.70
N ASP A 234 -1.23 -14.36 -26.21
CA ASP A 234 -1.38 -14.91 -27.57
C ASP A 234 -0.94 -13.88 -28.64
N ALA A 235 -1.25 -12.60 -28.42
CA ALA A 235 -0.86 -11.49 -29.28
C ALA A 235 0.60 -11.04 -29.09
N LYS A 236 1.37 -11.70 -28.20
CA LYS A 236 2.78 -11.36 -27.87
C LYS A 236 2.96 -9.92 -27.36
N VAL A 237 1.95 -9.36 -26.71
CA VAL A 237 2.06 -8.10 -25.97
C VAL A 237 3.04 -8.32 -24.81
N PRO A 238 3.91 -7.35 -24.46
CA PRO A 238 4.94 -7.52 -23.43
C PRO A 238 4.36 -7.48 -22.00
N VAL A 239 3.42 -8.36 -21.68
CA VAL A 239 2.90 -8.57 -20.32
C VAL A 239 3.77 -9.58 -19.59
N THR A 240 4.30 -9.20 -18.43
CA THR A 240 5.15 -10.06 -17.58
C THR A 240 4.34 -10.81 -16.53
N GLY A 241 3.27 -10.20 -16.03
CA GLY A 241 2.52 -10.77 -14.92
C GLY A 241 1.16 -10.13 -14.65
N VAL A 242 0.52 -10.66 -13.60
CA VAL A 242 -0.73 -10.15 -13.03
C VAL A 242 -0.53 -9.77 -11.56
N GLY A 243 -1.07 -8.62 -11.19
CA GLY A 243 -1.20 -8.17 -9.82
C GLY A 243 -2.60 -8.47 -9.29
N LEU A 244 -2.68 -9.23 -8.20
CA LEU A 244 -3.92 -9.40 -7.44
C LEU A 244 -3.85 -8.39 -6.29
N GLN A 245 -4.75 -7.41 -6.27
CA GLN A 245 -4.75 -6.37 -5.22
C GLN A 245 -4.81 -6.99 -3.82
N GLY A 246 -5.74 -7.92 -3.59
CA GLY A 246 -5.80 -8.62 -2.30
C GLY A 246 -6.52 -7.84 -1.20
N HIS A 247 -7.51 -7.03 -1.58
CA HIS A 247 -8.41 -6.35 -0.65
C HIS A 247 -9.47 -7.31 -0.10
N TRP A 248 -9.17 -7.94 1.03
CA TRP A 248 -9.84 -9.15 1.51
C TRP A 248 -10.47 -8.96 2.89
N LYS A 249 -11.18 -10.00 3.37
CA LYS A 249 -11.94 -9.98 4.63
C LYS A 249 -11.64 -11.23 5.45
N LEU A 250 -12.10 -11.24 6.70
CA LEU A 250 -11.79 -12.29 7.67
C LEU A 250 -12.05 -13.74 7.25
N ASN A 251 -12.93 -13.99 6.27
CA ASN A 251 -13.28 -15.33 5.81
C ASN A 251 -13.37 -15.39 4.27
N ASP A 252 -12.67 -14.49 3.57
CA ASP A 252 -12.88 -14.24 2.16
C ASP A 252 -11.59 -13.63 1.55
N PRO A 253 -10.96 -14.26 0.55
CA PRO A 253 -11.39 -15.44 -0.19
C PRO A 253 -11.20 -16.75 0.59
N SER A 254 -11.84 -17.82 0.10
CA SER A 254 -11.55 -19.18 0.55
C SER A 254 -10.21 -19.67 -0.03
N PRO A 255 -9.57 -20.68 0.57
CA PRO A 255 -8.36 -21.30 0.03
C PRO A 255 -8.52 -21.74 -1.43
N GLU A 256 -9.67 -22.32 -1.78
CA GLU A 256 -9.96 -22.86 -3.11
C GLU A 256 -10.05 -21.76 -4.16
N LEU A 257 -10.71 -20.64 -3.84
CA LEU A 257 -10.80 -19.48 -4.72
C LEU A 257 -9.41 -18.90 -5.01
N LEU A 258 -8.59 -18.74 -3.98
CA LEU A 258 -7.26 -18.19 -4.11
C LEU A 258 -6.35 -19.12 -4.92
N ARG A 259 -6.31 -20.42 -4.60
CA ARG A 259 -5.52 -21.41 -5.36
C ARG A 259 -5.91 -21.46 -6.82
N LYS A 260 -7.21 -21.51 -7.12
CA LYS A 260 -7.72 -21.52 -8.49
C LYS A 260 -7.29 -20.28 -9.28
N ALA A 261 -7.27 -19.10 -8.65
CA ALA A 261 -6.74 -17.89 -9.27
C ALA A 261 -5.26 -17.97 -9.57
N LEU A 262 -4.45 -18.44 -8.61
CA LEU A 262 -3.02 -18.59 -8.80
C LEU A 262 -2.68 -19.63 -9.88
N ASP A 263 -3.41 -20.75 -9.93
CA ASP A 263 -3.26 -21.79 -10.95
C ASP A 263 -3.62 -21.26 -12.34
N GLU A 264 -4.78 -20.62 -12.50
CA GLU A 264 -5.24 -20.10 -13.79
C GLU A 264 -4.27 -19.06 -14.33
N TYR A 265 -3.88 -18.06 -13.54
CA TYR A 265 -2.96 -17.03 -14.02
C TYR A 265 -1.55 -17.55 -14.31
N SER A 266 -1.04 -18.46 -13.48
CA SER A 266 0.29 -19.04 -13.73
C SER A 266 0.31 -20.00 -14.93
N SER A 267 -0.83 -20.60 -15.30
CA SER A 267 -0.94 -21.44 -16.51
C SER A 267 -0.68 -20.69 -17.81
N LEU A 268 -0.81 -19.36 -17.80
CA LEU A 268 -0.45 -18.47 -18.93
C LEU A 268 1.06 -18.20 -19.02
N GLY A 269 1.88 -18.76 -18.12
CA GLY A 269 3.32 -18.48 -18.02
C GLY A 269 3.62 -17.13 -17.33
N LEU A 270 2.61 -16.44 -16.82
CA LEU A 270 2.72 -15.15 -16.17
C LEU A 270 3.22 -15.27 -14.72
N LYS A 271 3.98 -14.27 -14.27
CA LYS A 271 4.31 -14.11 -12.85
C LYS A 271 3.15 -13.48 -12.10
N ILE A 272 3.07 -13.77 -10.82
CA ILE A 272 2.03 -13.25 -9.94
C ILE A 272 2.66 -12.35 -8.89
N GLN A 273 1.98 -11.24 -8.56
CA GLN A 273 2.29 -10.44 -7.38
C GLN A 273 0.99 -10.17 -6.62
N ILE A 274 1.07 -10.23 -5.30
CA ILE A 274 0.02 -9.69 -4.43
C ILE A 274 0.42 -8.24 -4.15
N THR A 275 -0.43 -7.29 -4.52
CA THR A 275 0.01 -5.90 -4.75
C THR A 275 -0.49 -4.91 -3.72
N GLU A 276 -1.62 -5.17 -3.08
CA GLU A 276 -2.35 -4.24 -2.20
C GLU A 276 -3.00 -4.96 -1.01
N LEU A 277 -2.30 -5.94 -0.43
CA LEU A 277 -2.87 -6.86 0.57
C LEU A 277 -3.31 -6.12 1.83
N ASP A 278 -4.59 -6.27 2.15
CA ASP A 278 -5.19 -5.86 3.41
C ASP A 278 -6.37 -6.79 3.74
N ILE A 279 -6.55 -7.15 5.03
CA ILE A 279 -7.62 -8.07 5.46
C ILE A 279 -8.46 -7.39 6.53
N THR A 280 -9.57 -6.78 6.11
CA THR A 280 -10.39 -5.94 6.99
C THR A 280 -11.31 -6.74 7.91
N ILE A 281 -11.49 -6.23 9.14
CA ILE A 281 -12.54 -6.71 10.05
C ILE A 281 -13.93 -6.20 9.67
N ARG A 282 -14.00 -5.24 8.73
CA ARG A 282 -15.27 -4.64 8.32
C ARG A 282 -15.99 -5.55 7.34
N SER A 283 -17.17 -6.00 7.72
CA SER A 283 -18.12 -6.58 6.78
C SER A 283 -18.65 -5.50 5.82
N PRO A 284 -18.92 -5.83 4.55
CA PRO A 284 -19.60 -4.91 3.65
C PRO A 284 -20.92 -4.48 4.29
N ARG A 285 -21.16 -3.17 4.34
CA ARG A 285 -22.50 -2.68 4.69
C ARG A 285 -23.42 -3.13 3.56
N PRO A 286 -24.54 -3.84 3.83
CA PRO A 286 -25.57 -4.00 2.82
C PRO A 286 -25.92 -2.62 2.31
N ARG A 287 -25.77 -2.37 1.00
CA ARG A 287 -26.34 -1.17 0.39
C ARG A 287 -27.85 -1.39 0.44
N PRO A 288 -28.63 -0.53 1.14
CA PRO A 288 -30.08 -0.68 1.11
C PRO A 288 -30.55 -0.66 -0.34
N ALA A 289 -31.51 -1.53 -0.69
CA ALA A 289 -32.17 -1.42 -1.98
C ALA A 289 -32.79 -0.02 -2.11
N PRO A 290 -32.84 0.57 -3.33
CA PRO A 290 -33.51 1.84 -3.54
C PRO A 290 -34.92 1.83 -2.92
N GLY A 291 -35.23 2.79 -2.05
CA GLY A 291 -36.53 2.89 -1.38
C GLY A 291 -36.67 2.13 -0.04
N THR A 292 -35.61 1.47 0.45
CA THR A 292 -35.63 0.82 1.78
C THR A 292 -34.97 1.68 2.86
N ALA A 293 -35.48 1.59 4.08
CA ALA A 293 -34.92 2.29 5.23
C ALA A 293 -33.45 1.90 5.46
N ALA A 294 -32.63 2.85 5.89
CA ALA A 294 -31.25 2.58 6.23
C ALA A 294 -31.19 1.51 7.34
N VAL A 295 -30.46 0.42 7.09
CA VAL A 295 -30.21 -0.61 8.11
C VAL A 295 -29.45 0.05 9.26
N THR A 296 -29.96 -0.08 10.48
CA THR A 296 -29.26 0.37 11.70
C THR A 296 -27.87 -0.26 11.70
N PRO A 297 -26.79 0.53 11.73
CA PRO A 297 -25.45 -0.03 11.75
C PRO A 297 -25.31 -0.93 12.99
N ALA A 298 -24.81 -2.15 12.80
CA ALA A 298 -24.36 -2.95 13.93
C ALA A 298 -23.34 -2.15 14.75
N PRO A 299 -23.38 -2.26 16.10
CA PRO A 299 -22.40 -1.64 16.99
C PRO A 299 -20.97 -1.88 16.47
N ASP A 300 -20.14 -0.85 16.58
CA ASP A 300 -18.73 -0.97 16.22
C ASP A 300 -17.92 -1.36 17.44
N ASP A 301 -17.84 -2.67 17.71
CA ASP A 301 -17.10 -3.22 18.86
C ASP A 301 -15.57 -3.10 18.72
N GLY A 302 -15.10 -2.45 17.64
CA GLY A 302 -13.70 -2.24 17.36
C GLY A 302 -12.95 -3.54 17.07
N PHE A 303 -11.66 -3.58 17.43
CA PHE A 303 -10.79 -4.71 17.18
C PHE A 303 -10.77 -5.68 18.37
N THR A 304 -11.81 -6.50 18.50
CA THR A 304 -11.96 -7.46 19.60
C THR A 304 -10.93 -8.61 19.52
N PRO A 305 -10.62 -9.31 20.62
CA PRO A 305 -9.75 -10.48 20.60
C PRO A 305 -10.21 -11.59 19.63
N GLU A 306 -11.52 -11.76 19.47
CA GLU A 306 -12.11 -12.72 18.52
C GLU A 306 -11.82 -12.30 17.07
N LEU A 307 -12.04 -11.03 16.72
CA LEU A 307 -11.72 -10.51 15.39
C LEU A 307 -10.21 -10.55 15.10
N ALA A 308 -9.38 -10.30 16.13
CA ALA A 308 -7.93 -10.44 16.03
C ALA A 308 -7.49 -11.88 15.77
N GLN A 309 -8.18 -12.88 16.35
CA GLN A 309 -7.94 -14.29 16.05
C GLN A 309 -8.35 -14.63 14.62
N LYS A 310 -9.58 -14.29 14.20
CA LYS A 310 -10.06 -14.54 12.83
C LYS A 310 -9.15 -13.90 11.77
N GLN A 311 -8.69 -12.68 12.03
CA GLN A 311 -7.74 -12.01 11.13
C GLN A 311 -6.41 -12.74 11.06
N ALA A 312 -5.89 -13.19 12.21
CA ALA A 312 -4.65 -13.95 12.24
C ALA A 312 -4.77 -15.28 11.48
N ASP A 313 -5.91 -15.97 11.59
CA ASP A 313 -6.18 -17.22 10.89
C ASP A 313 -6.29 -17.01 9.37
N GLN A 314 -6.98 -15.95 8.92
CA GLN A 314 -7.06 -15.62 7.51
C GLN A 314 -5.70 -15.23 6.93
N TYR A 315 -4.92 -14.39 7.65
CA TYR A 315 -3.55 -14.07 7.24
C TYR A 315 -2.66 -15.29 7.17
N LYS A 316 -2.77 -16.21 8.15
CA LYS A 316 -2.03 -17.48 8.12
C LYS A 316 -2.40 -18.28 6.88
N MET A 317 -3.69 -18.47 6.63
CA MET A 317 -4.19 -19.22 5.48
C MET A 317 -3.64 -18.68 4.16
N VAL A 318 -3.73 -17.37 3.91
CA VAL A 318 -3.25 -16.80 2.64
C VAL A 318 -1.73 -16.89 2.51
N PHE A 319 -0.98 -16.69 3.59
CA PHE A 319 0.49 -16.80 3.56
C PHE A 319 0.99 -18.24 3.46
N ASP A 320 0.27 -19.21 4.03
CA ASP A 320 0.53 -20.64 3.80
C ASP A 320 0.43 -20.93 2.28
N ILE A 321 -0.64 -20.48 1.63
CA ILE A 321 -0.81 -20.59 0.17
C ILE A 321 0.30 -19.85 -0.57
N PHE A 322 0.63 -18.61 -0.20
CA PHE A 322 1.66 -17.85 -0.91
C PHE A 322 3.01 -18.57 -0.91
N ARG A 323 3.38 -19.21 0.21
CA ARG A 323 4.62 -19.98 0.33
C ARG A 323 4.61 -21.24 -0.53
N GLU A 324 3.47 -21.89 -0.69
CA GLU A 324 3.31 -23.01 -1.63
C GLU A 324 3.51 -22.56 -3.09
N TYR A 325 3.01 -21.35 -3.43
CA TYR A 325 3.13 -20.76 -4.77
C TYR A 325 4.40 -19.91 -4.99
N LYS A 326 5.43 -20.06 -4.15
CA LYS A 326 6.67 -19.25 -4.22
C LYS A 326 7.43 -19.30 -5.56
N LYS A 327 7.14 -20.28 -6.44
CA LYS A 327 7.73 -20.38 -7.78
C LYS A 327 7.13 -19.35 -8.76
N VAL A 328 5.90 -18.91 -8.51
CA VAL A 328 5.15 -18.02 -9.41
C VAL A 328 4.82 -16.68 -8.77
N ILE A 329 4.67 -16.63 -7.43
CA ILE A 329 4.54 -15.39 -6.67
C ILE A 329 5.91 -14.74 -6.51
N THR A 330 6.02 -13.49 -6.93
CA THR A 330 7.29 -12.75 -7.01
C THR A 330 7.35 -11.50 -6.13
N ASN A 331 6.26 -11.17 -5.41
CA ASN A 331 6.19 -10.11 -4.41
C ASN A 331 4.85 -10.19 -3.67
N VAL A 332 4.83 -9.86 -2.36
CA VAL A 332 3.61 -9.59 -1.59
C VAL A 332 3.72 -8.21 -0.94
N THR A 333 2.85 -7.28 -1.33
CA THR A 333 2.81 -5.89 -0.82
C THR A 333 1.57 -5.67 0.02
N PHE A 334 1.73 -5.04 1.19
CA PHE A 334 0.62 -4.58 2.03
C PHE A 334 0.18 -3.17 1.66
N TRP A 335 -1.13 -2.88 1.67
CA TRP A 335 -1.65 -1.55 1.35
C TRP A 335 -1.82 -0.67 2.59
N ASN A 336 -0.81 0.17 2.82
CA ASN A 336 -0.49 0.97 4.01
C ASN A 336 0.35 0.23 5.07
N LEU A 337 1.07 1.02 5.88
CA LEU A 337 2.08 0.52 6.82
C LEU A 337 1.49 -0.09 8.10
N SER A 338 0.44 0.52 8.64
CA SER A 338 -0.15 0.13 9.91
C SER A 338 -1.61 0.56 10.00
N ASP A 339 -2.31 -0.03 10.96
CA ASP A 339 -3.70 0.32 11.28
C ASP A 339 -3.85 1.78 11.73
N ARG A 340 -2.77 2.54 11.93
CA ARG A 340 -2.85 3.99 12.20
C ARG A 340 -3.54 4.73 11.07
N TYR A 341 -3.20 4.40 9.83
CA TYR A 341 -3.76 5.03 8.64
C TYR A 341 -4.05 3.96 7.60
N SER A 342 -5.33 3.64 7.42
CA SER A 342 -5.79 2.83 6.29
C SER A 342 -6.76 3.64 5.44
N TRP A 343 -6.49 3.73 4.14
CA TRP A 343 -7.36 3.01 3.23
C TRP A 343 -8.85 2.84 3.50
N LEU A 344 -9.11 1.82 4.30
CA LEU A 344 -10.43 1.27 4.55
C LEU A 344 -11.12 1.95 5.75
N ASP A 345 -10.48 2.92 6.41
CA ASP A 345 -11.08 3.65 7.51
C ASP A 345 -12.25 4.50 7.01
N SER A 346 -13.48 4.23 7.47
CA SER A 346 -14.65 5.00 7.02
C SER A 346 -14.69 6.37 7.68
N ARG A 347 -14.78 7.42 6.86
CA ARG A 347 -15.07 8.79 7.31
C ARG A 347 -16.51 9.19 6.94
N GLY A 348 -17.49 8.70 7.71
CA GLY A 348 -18.89 9.14 7.64
C GLY A 348 -19.69 8.73 6.39
N GLY A 349 -19.89 7.42 6.15
CA GLY A 349 -20.95 6.94 5.22
C GLY A 349 -20.57 5.80 4.26
N GLY A 350 -19.30 5.39 4.19
CA GLY A 350 -18.82 4.34 3.27
C GLY A 350 -17.33 4.04 3.45
N LEU A 351 -16.79 3.04 2.74
CA LEU A 351 -15.35 2.78 2.68
C LEU A 351 -14.68 3.91 1.89
N ALA A 352 -14.12 4.90 2.60
CA ALA A 352 -13.19 5.87 2.05
C ALA A 352 -12.36 6.46 3.20
N GLY A 353 -11.15 5.90 3.36
CA GLY A 353 -10.04 6.36 4.17
C GLY A 353 -8.77 6.30 3.34
N GLY A 354 -7.66 6.74 3.87
CA GLY A 354 -6.42 6.97 3.14
C GLY A 354 -5.65 8.06 3.83
N ALA A 355 -4.33 7.99 3.80
CA ALA A 355 -3.47 8.95 4.50
C ALA A 355 -3.60 10.40 3.96
N ALA A 356 -4.30 10.59 2.84
CA ALA A 356 -4.57 11.90 2.24
C ALA A 356 -5.64 12.74 2.96
N ALA A 357 -6.35 12.19 3.95
CA ALA A 357 -7.42 12.91 4.61
C ALA A 357 -6.91 13.56 5.92
N GLY A 358 -6.78 14.90 5.89
CA GLY A 358 -6.19 15.71 6.94
C GLY A 358 -6.77 15.48 8.35
N GLU A 359 -5.96 15.80 9.35
CA GLU A 359 -6.24 15.65 10.79
C GLU A 359 -7.35 16.57 11.31
N THR A 360 -7.77 17.55 10.50
CA THR A 360 -8.68 18.65 10.91
C THR A 360 -10.16 18.39 10.66
N ALA A 361 -10.55 17.22 10.14
CA ALA A 361 -11.95 16.89 9.92
C ALA A 361 -12.58 16.27 11.19
N THR A 362 -13.63 16.90 11.73
CA THR A 362 -14.46 16.46 12.87
C THR A 362 -15.32 15.21 12.59
N ARG A 363 -14.82 14.27 11.78
CA ARG A 363 -15.56 13.08 11.35
C ARG A 363 -15.28 11.90 12.28
N THR A 364 -16.32 11.19 12.70
CA THR A 364 -16.17 9.88 13.36
C THR A 364 -15.46 8.91 12.39
N VAL A 365 -14.25 8.49 12.76
CA VAL A 365 -13.46 7.53 12.00
C VAL A 365 -13.78 6.13 12.51
N ARG A 366 -14.33 5.27 11.64
CA ARG A 366 -14.50 3.84 11.91
C ARG A 366 -13.35 3.05 11.31
N LYS A 367 -12.52 2.47 12.17
CA LYS A 367 -11.27 1.80 11.80
C LYS A 367 -11.51 0.42 11.18
N ALA A 368 -10.69 0.08 10.18
CA ALA A 368 -10.76 -1.22 9.49
C ALA A 368 -9.79 -2.29 10.02
N TYR A 369 -8.78 -1.85 10.77
CA TYR A 369 -7.70 -2.66 11.33
C TYR A 369 -7.09 -3.71 10.39
N PRO A 370 -6.80 -3.41 9.11
CA PRO A 370 -6.64 -4.49 8.15
C PRO A 370 -5.20 -5.01 8.03
N LEU A 371 -4.24 -4.50 8.80
CA LEU A 371 -2.80 -4.70 8.56
C LEU A 371 -2.11 -5.51 9.67
N LEU A 372 -0.79 -5.71 9.54
CA LEU A 372 0.02 -6.48 10.51
C LEU A 372 0.50 -5.66 11.71
N PHE A 373 0.48 -4.33 11.61
CA PHE A 373 0.92 -3.42 12.67
C PHE A 373 -0.26 -2.61 13.17
N ASP A 374 -0.37 -2.44 14.48
CA ASP A 374 -1.42 -1.65 15.11
C ASP A 374 -1.18 -0.13 14.96
N GLN A 375 -2.06 0.67 15.55
CA GLN A 375 -1.99 2.14 15.49
C GLN A 375 -0.72 2.74 16.13
N ASN A 376 -0.06 1.96 16.99
CA ASN A 376 1.18 2.29 17.69
C ASN A 376 2.40 1.61 17.05
N LEU A 377 2.27 1.10 15.82
CA LEU A 377 3.31 0.39 15.06
C LEU A 377 3.76 -0.93 15.73
N GLN A 378 2.98 -1.47 16.66
CA GLN A 378 3.30 -2.74 17.29
C GLN A 378 2.76 -3.89 16.45
N ARG A 379 3.52 -4.99 16.39
CA ARG A 379 3.15 -6.19 15.66
C ARG A 379 1.90 -6.83 16.28
N LYS A 380 0.85 -6.99 15.48
CA LYS A 380 -0.41 -7.63 15.86
C LYS A 380 -0.28 -9.15 15.92
N LYS A 381 -1.32 -9.83 16.42
CA LYS A 381 -1.45 -11.29 16.36
C LYS A 381 -1.29 -11.83 14.93
N ALA A 382 -1.85 -11.13 13.94
CA ALA A 382 -1.70 -11.46 12.53
C ALA A 382 -0.26 -11.41 12.02
N TYR A 383 0.60 -10.54 12.56
CA TYR A 383 2.02 -10.55 12.20
C TYR A 383 2.67 -11.90 12.55
N TRP A 384 2.40 -12.40 13.75
CA TRP A 384 3.00 -13.65 14.23
C TRP A 384 2.48 -14.87 13.48
N SER A 385 1.23 -14.84 13.02
CA SER A 385 0.65 -15.92 12.23
C SER A 385 1.27 -16.04 10.83
N VAL A 386 1.86 -14.95 10.30
CA VAL A 386 2.56 -14.97 9.00
C VAL A 386 4.05 -15.29 9.12
N VAL A 387 4.69 -15.24 10.30
CA VAL A 387 6.14 -15.51 10.44
C VAL A 387 6.48 -16.82 11.18
N ASN A 388 5.53 -17.40 11.90
CA ASN A 388 5.73 -18.64 12.66
C ASN A 388 5.36 -19.87 11.80
N PHE A 389 6.22 -20.23 10.85
CA PHE A 389 6.06 -21.40 9.96
C PHE A 389 7.34 -22.21 9.81
#